data_AF-A0A662RXZ9-F1
#
_entry.id   AF-A0A662RXZ9-F1
#
_cell.length_a   1.000
_cell.length_b   1.000
_cell.length_c   1.000
_cell.angle_alpha   90.00
_cell.angle_beta   90.00
_cell.angle_gamma   90.00
#
_symmetry.space_group_name_H-M   'P 1'
#
loop_
_entity.id
_entity.type
_entity.pdbx_description
1 polymer ?
#
loop_
_entity_poly.entity_id
_entity_poly.type
_entity_poly.pdbx_seq_one_letter_code
_entity_poly.pdbx_strand_id
1 'polypeptide(L)'
;MVDLGALDGYSIQSVYEAVAKFVGEGRSPNTLILCYPSEPYVCVGVHQIVFKEVDVEYCSSHKIPIVRRRQGGGAVYLDDGQQFYHLIVKSKGMPDVEGFYRKYLQPTVYV
;
A
#
# COMPACT_ATOMS: atom_id res chain seq x y z
N MET A 1 2.73 -14.56 8.13
CA MET A 1 3.24 -13.90 6.92
C MET A 1 2.51 -14.51 5.74
N VAL A 2 2.10 -13.70 4.77
CA VAL A 2 1.45 -14.15 3.54
C VAL A 2 2.21 -13.54 2.38
N ASP A 3 2.72 -14.38 1.48
CA ASP A 3 3.31 -13.95 0.22
C ASP A 3 2.28 -14.16 -0.89
N LEU A 4 1.91 -13.07 -1.56
CA LEU A 4 0.92 -13.07 -2.62
C LEU A 4 1.54 -12.95 -4.01
N GLY A 5 2.85 -12.71 -4.11
CA GLY A 5 3.53 -12.49 -5.38
C GLY A 5 2.99 -11.28 -6.16
N ALA A 6 2.88 -11.45 -7.47
CA ALA A 6 2.42 -10.41 -8.40
C ALA A 6 0.91 -10.20 -8.31
N LEU A 7 0.47 -8.95 -8.15
CA LEU A 7 -0.95 -8.57 -8.12
C LEU A 7 -1.19 -7.27 -8.90
N ASP A 8 -2.39 -7.09 -9.45
CA ASP A 8 -2.78 -5.81 -10.05
C ASP A 8 -2.99 -4.71 -8.98
N GLY A 9 -2.97 -3.45 -9.41
CA GLY A 9 -3.08 -2.31 -8.50
C GLY A 9 -4.37 -2.30 -7.65
N TYR A 10 -5.50 -2.74 -8.19
CA TYR A 10 -6.76 -2.80 -7.45
C TYR A 10 -6.71 -3.89 -6.37
N SER A 11 -6.19 -5.06 -6.72
CA SER A 11 -6.01 -6.19 -5.80
C SER A 11 -5.07 -5.83 -4.66
N ILE A 12 -3.91 -5.21 -4.95
CA ILE A 12 -2.95 -4.78 -3.92
C ILE A 12 -3.64 -3.84 -2.92
N GLN A 13 -4.32 -2.80 -3.40
CA GLN A 13 -4.96 -1.82 -2.51
C GLN A 13 -6.13 -2.41 -1.72
N SER A 14 -6.87 -3.37 -2.30
CA SER A 14 -8.03 -4.00 -1.65
C SER A 14 -7.63 -5.02 -0.59
N VAL A 15 -6.58 -5.80 -0.84
CA VAL A 15 -6.19 -6.92 0.03
C VAL A 15 -5.70 -6.44 1.38
N TYR A 16 -4.76 -5.49 1.44
CA TYR A 16 -4.27 -5.03 2.75
C TYR A 16 -5.39 -4.32 3.53
N GLU A 17 -6.34 -3.66 2.84
CA GLU A 17 -7.48 -2.99 3.49
C GLU A 17 -8.42 -4.02 4.12
N ALA A 18 -8.76 -5.07 3.37
CA ALA A 18 -9.54 -6.18 3.89
C ALA A 18 -8.84 -6.81 5.11
N VAL A 19 -7.55 -7.13 5.01
CA VAL A 19 -6.79 -7.69 6.13
C VAL A 19 -6.78 -6.72 7.32
N ALA A 20 -6.60 -5.42 7.11
CA ALA A 20 -6.66 -4.42 8.17
C ALA A 20 -8.01 -4.41 8.89
N LYS A 21 -9.13 -4.55 8.17
CA LYS A 21 -10.46 -4.69 8.77
C LYS A 21 -10.54 -5.92 9.68
N PHE A 22 -10.18 -7.10 9.19
CA PHE A 22 -10.29 -8.34 9.98
C PHE A 22 -9.30 -8.38 11.16
N VAL A 23 -8.11 -7.81 11.03
CA VAL A 23 -7.16 -7.66 12.15
C VAL A 23 -7.70 -6.70 13.20
N GLY A 24 -8.27 -5.57 12.77
CA GLY A 24 -8.92 -4.59 13.66
C GLY A 24 -10.14 -5.16 14.40
N GLU A 25 -10.92 -6.01 13.75
CA GLU A 25 -12.05 -6.74 14.34
C GLU A 25 -11.60 -7.91 15.25
N GLY A 26 -10.31 -8.20 15.35
CA GLY A 26 -9.78 -9.33 16.13
C GLY A 26 -10.07 -10.71 15.51
N ARG A 27 -10.54 -10.75 14.26
CA ARG A 27 -10.90 -11.96 13.51
C ARG A 27 -9.72 -12.54 12.70
N SER A 28 -8.60 -11.83 12.68
CA SER A 28 -7.33 -12.26 12.07
C SER A 28 -6.16 -11.86 12.97
N PRO A 29 -5.06 -12.65 13.01
CA PRO A 29 -3.83 -12.25 13.69
C PRO A 29 -3.13 -11.09 12.96
N ASN A 30 -2.20 -10.43 13.66
CA ASN A 30 -1.28 -9.48 13.03
C ASN A 30 -0.62 -10.13 11.79
N THR A 31 -0.59 -9.41 10.68
CA THR A 31 -0.24 -9.97 9.37
C THR A 31 0.80 -9.11 8.67
N LEU A 32 1.83 -9.76 8.14
CA LEU A 32 2.77 -9.21 7.15
C LEU A 32 2.38 -9.77 5.79
N ILE A 33 2.13 -8.89 4.82
CA ILE A 33 1.85 -9.24 3.43
C ILE A 33 3.04 -8.83 2.57
N LEU A 34 3.53 -9.74 1.73
CA LEU A 34 4.49 -9.46 0.68
C LEU A 34 3.78 -9.55 -0.67
N CYS A 35 3.99 -8.57 -1.54
CA CYS A 35 3.46 -8.54 -2.91
C CYS A 35 4.23 -7.53 -3.74
N TYR A 36 4.06 -7.56 -5.05
CA TYR A 36 4.58 -6.56 -5.97
C TYR A 36 3.58 -6.32 -7.11
N PRO A 37 3.60 -5.14 -7.75
CA PRO A 37 2.76 -4.86 -8.91
C PRO A 37 3.03 -5.84 -10.05
N SER A 38 1.98 -6.45 -10.59
CA SER A 38 2.07 -7.27 -11.82
C SER A 38 2.13 -6.41 -13.09
N GLU A 39 1.73 -5.15 -12.99
CA GLU A 39 1.74 -4.16 -14.07
C GLU A 39 1.85 -2.74 -13.49
N PRO A 40 2.38 -1.76 -14.25
CA PRO A 40 2.50 -0.40 -13.76
C PRO A 40 1.16 0.28 -13.46
N TYR A 41 1.09 1.01 -12.35
CA TYR A 41 -0.06 1.84 -12.00
C TYR A 41 0.32 3.06 -11.17
N VAL A 42 -0.55 4.07 -11.15
CA VAL A 42 -0.42 5.23 -10.25
C VAL A 42 -1.35 5.05 -9.06
N CYS A 43 -0.83 5.25 -7.85
CA CYS A 43 -1.61 5.19 -6.63
C CYS A 43 -1.73 6.56 -5.96
N VAL A 44 -2.95 7.09 -5.86
CA VAL A 44 -3.25 8.38 -5.22
C VAL A 44 -3.79 8.18 -3.80
N GLY A 45 -3.38 9.07 -2.89
CA GLY A 45 -3.83 9.06 -1.50
C GLY A 45 -5.29 9.48 -1.35
N VAL A 46 -5.93 9.06 -0.25
CA VAL A 46 -7.38 9.25 -0.02
C VAL A 46 -7.84 10.71 -0.11
N HIS A 47 -7.00 11.67 0.30
CA HIS A 47 -7.31 13.10 0.33
C HIS A 47 -6.84 13.89 -0.90
N GLN A 48 -6.21 13.23 -1.87
CA GLN A 48 -5.64 13.90 -3.03
C GLN A 48 -6.66 14.13 -4.15
N ILE A 49 -6.52 15.25 -4.86
CA ILE A 49 -7.30 15.57 -6.06
C ILE A 49 -6.51 15.03 -7.27
N VAL A 50 -7.05 14.03 -7.97
CA VAL A 50 -6.31 13.29 -9.02
C VAL A 50 -5.67 14.22 -10.05
N PHE A 51 -6.44 15.15 -10.61
CA PHE A 51 -6.00 16.08 -11.64
C PHE A 51 -4.91 17.09 -11.19
N LYS A 52 -4.60 17.17 -9.89
CA LYS A 52 -3.51 18.01 -9.37
C LYS A 52 -2.22 17.24 -9.13
N GLU A 53 -2.29 15.92 -9.09
CA GLU A 53 -1.19 15.05 -8.69
C GLU A 53 -0.64 14.21 -9.84
N VAL A 54 -1.48 13.95 -10.85
CA VAL A 54 -1.22 12.99 -11.93
C VAL A 54 -1.60 13.61 -13.26
N ASP A 55 -0.75 13.40 -14.27
CA ASP A 55 -1.09 13.63 -15.67
C ASP A 55 -2.06 12.54 -16.13
N VAL A 56 -3.36 12.87 -16.12
CA VAL A 56 -4.44 11.91 -16.37
C VAL A 56 -4.47 11.50 -17.85
N GLU A 57 -4.20 12.45 -18.74
CA GLU A 57 -4.11 12.23 -20.19
C GLU A 57 -2.96 11.27 -20.54
N TYR A 58 -1.79 11.46 -19.92
CA TYR A 58 -0.66 10.55 -20.08
C TYR A 58 -1.00 9.15 -19.58
N CYS A 59 -1.54 9.04 -18.36
CA CYS A 59 -1.91 7.73 -17.79
C CYS A 59 -2.94 7.00 -18.66
N SER A 60 -3.96 7.71 -19.13
CA SER A 60 -4.99 7.15 -20.01
C SER A 60 -4.40 6.68 -21.35
N SER A 61 -3.59 7.52 -22.01
CA SER A 61 -2.99 7.18 -23.32
C SER A 61 -1.98 6.03 -23.25
N HIS A 62 -1.33 5.84 -22.10
CA HIS A 62 -0.35 4.77 -21.86
C HIS A 62 -0.94 3.56 -21.14
N LYS A 63 -2.25 3.53 -20.90
CA LYS A 63 -2.96 2.43 -20.18
C LYS A 63 -2.41 2.18 -18.77
N ILE A 64 -2.01 3.23 -18.07
CA ILE A 64 -1.56 3.17 -16.67
C ILE A 64 -2.78 3.44 -15.78
N PRO A 65 -3.26 2.45 -15.00
CA PRO A 65 -4.41 2.65 -14.13
C PRO A 65 -4.12 3.67 -13.03
N ILE A 66 -5.10 4.50 -12.68
CA ILE A 66 -5.04 5.39 -11.52
C ILE A 66 -5.94 4.79 -10.42
N VAL A 67 -5.33 4.36 -9.32
CA VAL A 67 -5.99 3.69 -8.20
C VAL A 67 -5.94 4.60 -6.97
N ARG A 68 -7.09 4.83 -6.31
CA ARG A 68 -7.15 5.55 -5.04
C ARG A 68 -7.06 4.57 -3.88
N ARG A 69 -6.07 4.78 -3.00
CA ARG A 69 -5.96 4.04 -1.74
C ARG A 69 -6.66 4.74 -0.59
N ARG A 70 -7.07 3.98 0.42
CA ARG A 70 -7.72 4.52 1.63
C ARG A 70 -6.76 5.23 2.59
N GLN A 71 -5.46 5.00 2.43
CA GLN A 71 -4.42 5.63 3.25
C GLN A 71 -4.08 7.05 2.74
N GLY A 72 -3.56 7.88 3.64
CA GLY A 72 -2.99 9.19 3.28
C GLY A 72 -1.64 9.08 2.54
N GLY A 73 -0.88 10.18 2.54
CA GLY A 73 0.38 10.31 1.81
C GLY A 73 0.20 10.81 0.37
N GLY A 74 1.31 10.91 -0.36
CA GLY A 74 1.36 11.46 -1.73
C GLY A 74 1.01 10.46 -2.83
N ALA A 75 0.98 10.94 -4.07
CA ALA A 75 0.80 10.09 -5.24
C ALA A 75 2.13 9.39 -5.56
N VAL A 76 2.05 8.13 -5.98
CA VAL A 76 3.22 7.31 -6.32
C VAL A 76 2.98 6.55 -7.62
N TYR A 77 4.03 6.40 -8.42
CA TYR A 77 4.08 5.47 -9.55
C TYR A 77 4.66 4.15 -9.07
N LEU A 78 4.03 3.06 -9.46
CA LEU A 78 4.34 1.73 -8.97
C LEU A 78 4.45 0.72 -10.11
N ASP A 79 5.48 -0.13 -10.10
CA ASP A 79 5.78 -1.12 -11.14
C ASP A 79 6.36 -2.43 -10.57
N ASP A 80 6.63 -3.40 -11.43
CA ASP A 80 7.15 -4.73 -11.09
C ASP A 80 8.59 -4.72 -10.55
N GLY A 81 9.29 -3.59 -10.64
CA GLY A 81 10.61 -3.37 -10.05
C GLY A 81 10.56 -3.10 -8.54
N GLN A 82 9.38 -3.09 -7.93
CA GLN A 82 9.20 -2.69 -6.53
C GLN A 82 8.57 -3.79 -5.67
N GLN A 83 9.26 -4.17 -4.60
CA GLN A 83 8.74 -5.09 -3.59
C GLN A 83 7.99 -4.33 -2.50
N PHE A 84 6.74 -4.70 -2.24
CA PHE A 84 5.96 -4.14 -1.13
C PHE A 84 5.95 -5.08 0.07
N TYR A 85 5.92 -4.47 1.25
CA TYR A 85 5.53 -5.14 2.47
C TYR A 85 4.46 -4.31 3.19
N HIS A 86 3.33 -4.94 3.51
CA HIS A 86 2.28 -4.33 4.32
C HIS A 86 2.29 -4.95 5.70
N LEU A 87 2.58 -4.13 6.71
CA LEU A 87 2.53 -4.52 8.11
C LEU A 87 1.18 -4.10 8.72
N ILE A 88 0.31 -5.08 8.98
CA ILE A 88 -1.00 -4.86 9.59
C ILE A 88 -1.00 -5.43 11.01
N VAL A 89 -1.14 -4.56 11.99
CA VAL A 89 -1.11 -4.92 13.41
C VAL A 89 -2.25 -4.28 14.18
N LYS A 90 -2.67 -4.93 15.27
CA LYS A 90 -3.61 -4.35 16.23
C LYS A 90 -3.03 -3.06 16.82
N SER A 91 -3.86 -2.02 16.97
CA SER A 91 -3.44 -0.71 17.47
C SER A 91 -3.07 -0.69 18.96
N LYS A 92 -3.67 -1.57 19.77
CA LYS A 92 -3.42 -1.62 21.22
C LYS A 92 -1.94 -1.96 21.49
N GLY A 93 -1.24 -1.06 22.18
CA GLY A 93 0.16 -1.23 22.54
C GLY A 93 1.15 -0.91 21.41
N MET A 94 0.70 -0.31 20.31
CA MET A 94 1.59 0.23 19.28
C MET A 94 2.11 1.62 19.66
N PRO A 95 3.33 1.97 19.20
CA PRO A 95 3.84 3.34 19.33
C PRO A 95 2.95 4.33 18.58
N ASP A 96 3.21 5.62 18.80
CA ASP A 96 2.66 6.69 17.96
C ASP A 96 3.12 6.54 16.50
N VAL A 97 2.58 7.37 15.61
CA VAL A 97 2.85 7.27 14.18
C VAL A 97 4.35 7.38 13.87
N GLU A 98 5.05 8.32 14.49
CA GLU A 98 6.49 8.49 14.28
C GLU A 98 7.29 7.28 14.78
N GLY A 99 7.02 6.82 16.01
CA GLY A 99 7.68 5.65 16.58
C GLY A 99 7.39 4.37 15.80
N PHE A 100 6.20 4.27 15.20
CA PHE A 100 5.84 3.18 14.31
C PHE A 100 6.73 3.15 13.07
N TYR A 101 6.82 4.26 12.33
CA TYR A 101 7.70 4.35 11.17
C TYR A 101 9.17 4.13 11.55
N ARG A 102 9.65 4.77 12.61
CA ARG A 102 11.04 4.63 13.08
C ARG A 102 11.42 3.18 13.36
N LYS A 103 10.52 2.41 13.99
CA LYS A 103 10.76 1.00 14.31
C LYS A 103 10.64 0.10 13.09
N TYR A 104 9.55 0.24 12.33
CA TYR A 104 9.18 -0.75 11.31
C TYR A 104 9.77 -0.47 9.93
N LEU A 105 10.42 0.68 9.71
CA LEU A 105 11.25 0.94 8.53
C LEU A 105 12.72 0.51 8.72
N GLN A 106 13.16 0.08 9.91
CA GLN A 106 14.53 -0.38 10.11
C GLN A 106 14.97 -1.50 9.14
N PRO A 107 14.12 -2.50 8.82
CA PRO A 107 14.50 -3.55 7.89
C PRO A 107 14.82 -3.08 6.46
N THR A 108 14.37 -1.91 6.03
CA THR A 108 14.73 -1.39 4.69
C THR A 108 16.06 -0.62 4.68
N VAL A 109 16.65 -0.38 5.85
CA VAL A 109 17.88 0.42 6.00
C VAL A 109 19.08 -0.44 6.40
N TYR A 110 18.86 -1.46 7.24
CA TYR A 110 19.94 -2.23 7.87
C TYR A 110 20.06 -3.68 7.38
N VAL A 111 19.34 -4.04 6.31
CA VAL A 111 19.36 -5.37 5.71
C VAL A 111 20.17 -5.33 4.43
#